data_AF-A0A921UNC2-F1
#
_entry.id   AF-A0A921UNC2-F1
#
_cell.length_a   1.000
_cell.length_b   1.000
_cell.length_c   1.000
_cell.angle_alpha   90.00
_cell.angle_beta   90.00
_cell.angle_gamma   90.00
#
_symmetry.space_group_name_H-M   'P 1'
#
loop_
_entity.id
_entity.type
_entity.pdbx_description
1 polymer ?
#
loop_
_entity_poly.entity_id
_entity_poly.type
_entity_poly.pdbx_seq_one_letter_code
_entity_poly.pdbx_strand_id
1 'polypeptide(L)'
;PQTCVLSKLWRDLWHDTRRINASCRAFQIDGREIDDHGRSLFKKFLSRLLLLRNPVPLDEFRLWYCIDGDRLYADAEEPNLWIRHAVLCQARSVEIFTWPDKLELNPAVFTSEHLTSLLLYSVVVTNGFFKQLQNGNAPINDIEIASQTLKFLSIGHDCSFQPRPNDPAHPPSFSLPNLILASLIFWLINMESLQTAYIDLLKHNDLPVDDIRQFLLGVSGVTKLEFCFGFGQEELMMGMDLQWCPKFNNLKFLSLDNWYLDANFYGLIAFLQNSPNLEHLTLNLKLKQHAKVPGALMGWAGNRPFTCEHLKTVEIICFEDDPATNSLMQFLVRCGISGGQIHIKH
;
A
#
# COMPACT_ATOMS: atom_id res chain seq x y z
N PRO A 1 46.48 -3.14 -2.38
CA PRO A 1 45.23 -2.35 -2.51
C PRO A 1 45.16 -1.70 -3.91
N GLN A 2 44.55 -2.39 -4.88
CA GLN A 2 44.19 -1.78 -6.16
C GLN A 2 42.92 -0.96 -5.95
N THR A 3 43.06 0.35 -5.84
CA THR A 3 41.93 1.27 -6.03
C THR A 3 41.56 1.23 -7.50
N CYS A 4 40.38 0.68 -7.79
CA CYS A 4 39.84 0.62 -9.14
C CYS A 4 39.67 2.05 -9.66
N VAL A 5 40.45 2.44 -10.67
CA VAL A 5 40.34 3.74 -11.33
C VAL A 5 39.08 3.70 -12.19
N LEU A 6 37.93 4.03 -11.61
CA LEU A 6 36.74 4.32 -12.40
C LEU A 6 37.10 5.43 -13.40
N SER A 7 36.99 5.12 -14.69
CA SER A 7 37.27 6.06 -15.78
C SER A 7 36.55 7.38 -15.53
N LYS A 8 37.22 8.51 -15.82
CA LYS A 8 36.65 9.87 -15.65
C LYS A 8 35.32 10.06 -16.38
N LEU A 9 35.06 9.26 -17.43
CA LEU A 9 33.79 9.24 -18.15
C LEU A 9 32.60 8.87 -17.24
N TRP A 10 32.82 8.04 -16.21
CA TRP A 10 31.79 7.68 -15.24
C TRP A 10 31.52 8.79 -14.21
N ARG A 11 32.42 9.77 -14.08
CA ARG A 11 32.23 10.88 -13.13
C ARG A 11 31.10 11.80 -13.53
N ASP A 12 30.74 11.86 -14.82
CA ASP A 12 29.72 12.81 -15.28
C ASP A 12 28.41 12.11 -15.65
N LEU A 13 28.42 10.78 -15.85
CA LEU A 13 27.23 10.00 -16.21
C LEU A 13 26.12 10.10 -15.16
N TRP A 14 26.44 10.34 -13.89
CA TRP A 14 25.42 10.44 -12.86
C TRP A 14 24.54 11.70 -13.01
N HIS A 15 25.05 12.76 -13.65
CA HIS A 15 24.29 14.00 -13.88
C HIS A 15 23.06 13.79 -14.76
N ASP A 16 23.09 12.80 -15.66
CA ASP A 16 22.02 12.50 -16.61
C ASP A 16 21.27 11.21 -16.25
N THR A 17 21.51 10.62 -15.08
CA THR A 17 20.83 9.38 -14.68
C THR A 17 19.33 9.61 -14.56
N ARG A 18 18.55 8.73 -15.19
CA ARG A 18 17.09 8.76 -15.15
C ARG A 18 16.52 7.95 -13.99
N ARG A 19 17.37 7.22 -13.27
CA ARG A 19 16.97 6.40 -12.13
C ARG A 19 17.87 6.71 -10.94
N ILE A 20 17.25 7.06 -9.83
CA ILE A 20 17.95 7.33 -8.58
C ILE A 20 17.44 6.35 -7.54
N ASN A 21 18.36 5.58 -6.96
CA ASN A 21 18.10 4.76 -5.77
C ASN A 21 18.98 5.27 -4.64
N ALA A 22 18.40 6.14 -3.82
CA ALA A 22 19.09 6.75 -2.69
C ALA A 22 18.80 5.93 -1.42
N SER A 23 19.82 5.25 -0.91
CA SER A 23 19.70 4.46 0.30
C SER A 23 20.69 4.84 1.38
N CYS A 24 20.19 5.24 2.54
CA CYS A 24 21.02 5.53 3.70
C CYS A 24 21.75 4.27 4.20
N ARG A 25 21.27 3.05 3.89
CA ARG A 25 21.97 1.79 4.21
C ARG A 25 23.38 1.72 3.62
N ALA A 26 23.63 2.40 2.51
CA ALA A 26 24.97 2.49 1.91
C ALA A 26 25.97 3.26 2.79
N PHE A 27 25.50 3.96 3.82
CA PHE A 27 26.30 4.73 4.76
C PHE A 27 26.41 4.05 6.14
N GLN A 28 25.98 2.78 6.24
CA GLN A 28 26.20 1.96 7.44
C GLN A 28 27.65 1.50 7.50
N ILE A 29 28.19 1.45 8.72
CA ILE A 29 29.55 0.96 9.01
C ILE A 29 29.43 -0.40 9.70
N ASP A 30 30.14 -1.40 9.18
CA ASP A 30 30.22 -2.76 9.74
C ASP A 30 28.87 -3.47 9.92
N GLY A 31 27.87 -3.14 9.10
CA GLY A 31 26.54 -3.76 9.16
C GLY A 31 25.72 -3.40 10.41
N ARG A 32 26.15 -2.40 11.18
CA ARG A 32 25.37 -1.83 12.29
C ARG A 32 24.31 -0.87 11.77
N GLU A 33 23.36 -0.52 12.64
CA GLU A 33 22.45 0.60 12.39
C GLU A 33 23.24 1.87 12.03
N ILE A 34 22.66 2.68 11.15
CA ILE A 34 23.29 3.92 10.72
C ILE A 34 23.39 4.86 11.93
N ASP A 35 24.58 5.41 12.16
CA ASP A 35 24.80 6.39 13.22
C ASP A 35 24.49 7.81 12.72
N ASP A 36 24.56 8.79 13.63
CA ASP A 36 24.33 10.21 13.30
C ASP A 36 25.26 10.71 12.19
N HIS A 37 26.50 10.21 12.20
CA HIS A 37 27.50 10.60 11.21
C HIS A 37 27.12 10.11 9.82
N GLY A 38 26.76 8.83 9.69
CA GLY A 38 26.27 8.22 8.46
C GLY A 38 25.00 8.90 7.95
N ARG A 39 24.04 9.21 8.83
CA ARG A 39 22.83 9.99 8.48
C ARG A 39 23.21 11.35 7.90
N SER A 40 24.10 12.08 8.57
CA SER A 40 24.56 13.41 8.12
C SER A 40 25.29 13.34 6.78
N LEU A 41 26.13 12.32 6.57
CA LEU A 41 26.82 12.11 5.31
C LEU A 41 25.85 11.79 4.17
N PHE A 42 24.87 10.92 4.42
CA PHE A 42 23.82 10.61 3.46
C PHE A 42 23.05 11.86 3.04
N LYS A 43 22.59 12.67 4.01
CA LYS A 43 21.89 13.94 3.77
C LYS A 43 22.72 14.88 2.89
N LYS A 44 23.98 15.13 3.27
CA LYS A 44 24.90 16.00 2.51
C LYS A 44 25.16 15.47 1.10
N PHE A 45 25.33 14.16 0.97
CA PHE A 45 25.57 13.51 -0.32
C PHE A 45 24.37 13.66 -1.24
N LEU A 46 23.17 13.27 -0.78
CA LEU A 46 21.96 13.29 -1.60
C LEU A 46 21.56 14.72 -1.99
N SER A 47 21.62 15.67 -1.04
CA SER A 47 21.35 17.08 -1.33
C SER A 47 22.31 17.65 -2.39
N ARG A 48 23.61 17.32 -2.32
CA ARG A 48 24.58 17.75 -3.33
C ARG A 48 24.37 17.05 -4.67
N LEU A 49 24.05 15.76 -4.67
CA LEU A 49 23.76 14.99 -5.86
C LEU A 49 22.57 15.60 -6.62
N LEU A 50 21.46 15.87 -5.94
CA LEU A 50 20.28 16.45 -6.59
C LEU A 50 20.52 17.89 -7.05
N LEU A 51 21.27 18.70 -6.27
CA LEU A 51 21.59 20.08 -6.64
C LEU A 51 22.44 20.18 -7.92
N LEU A 52 23.37 19.26 -8.10
CA LEU A 52 24.33 19.28 -9.20
C LEU A 52 23.87 18.45 -10.41
N ARG A 53 22.73 17.77 -10.32
CA ARG A 53 22.17 16.97 -11.41
C ARG A 53 21.66 17.87 -12.53
N ASN A 54 21.79 17.42 -13.78
CA ASN A 54 21.15 18.11 -14.90
C ASN A 54 19.62 17.98 -14.82
N PRO A 55 18.85 18.92 -15.41
CA PRO A 55 17.39 18.88 -15.40
C PRO A 55 16.83 17.85 -16.41
N VAL A 56 17.33 16.61 -16.35
CA VAL A 56 16.89 15.48 -17.17
C VAL A 56 15.68 14.81 -16.49
N PRO A 57 14.66 14.34 -17.23
CA PRO A 57 13.53 13.63 -16.63
C PRO A 57 13.95 12.36 -15.90
N LEU A 58 13.36 12.13 -14.72
CA LEU A 58 13.50 10.90 -13.96
C LEU A 58 12.42 9.90 -14.38
N ASP A 59 12.83 8.68 -14.66
CA ASP A 59 11.92 7.54 -14.78
C ASP A 59 11.56 7.02 -13.38
N GLU A 60 12.52 7.00 -12.45
CA GLU A 60 12.37 6.35 -11.15
C GLU A 60 13.19 7.05 -10.06
N PHE A 61 12.55 7.30 -8.92
CA PHE A 61 13.18 7.81 -7.71
C PHE A 61 12.80 6.94 -6.51
N ARG A 62 13.80 6.28 -5.91
CA ARG A 62 13.63 5.50 -4.68
C ARG A 62 14.40 6.16 -3.55
N LEU A 63 13.73 6.32 -2.41
CA LEU A 63 14.31 6.87 -1.20
C LEU A 63 14.15 5.87 -0.05
N TRP A 64 15.28 5.39 0.45
CA TRP A 64 15.37 4.62 1.69
C TRP A 64 15.99 5.52 2.76
N TYR A 65 15.14 6.04 3.64
CA TYR A 65 15.49 7.07 4.60
C TYR A 65 15.44 6.55 6.05
N CYS A 66 16.47 6.87 6.82
CA CYS A 66 16.49 6.54 8.25
C CYS A 66 16.19 7.79 9.05
N ILE A 67 15.06 7.77 9.76
CA ILE A 67 14.58 8.85 10.61
C ILE A 67 15.33 8.83 11.94
N ASP A 68 15.77 10.00 12.38
CA ASP A 68 16.27 10.21 13.73
C ASP A 68 15.11 10.26 14.74
N GLY A 69 14.85 9.15 15.42
CA GLY A 69 13.72 8.99 16.37
C GLY A 69 13.80 9.88 17.62
N ASP A 70 14.96 10.47 17.91
CA ASP A 70 15.15 11.35 19.08
C ASP A 70 14.76 12.81 18.79
N ARG A 71 14.51 13.17 17.52
CA ARG A 71 14.17 14.54 17.11
C ARG A 71 12.80 14.60 16.46
N LEU A 72 11.78 14.66 17.31
CA LEU A 72 10.41 14.98 16.92
C LEU A 72 10.42 16.16 15.91
N TYR A 73 10.00 15.90 14.67
CA TYR A 73 9.74 16.87 13.59
C TYR A 73 10.92 17.47 12.81
N ALA A 74 12.18 17.35 13.25
CA ALA A 74 13.30 18.00 12.54
C ALA A 74 13.74 17.28 11.24
N ASP A 75 13.28 16.06 11.02
CA ASP A 75 13.82 15.15 10.01
C ASP A 75 12.97 15.03 8.73
N ALA A 76 11.89 15.82 8.63
CA ALA A 76 10.96 15.75 7.51
C ALA A 76 11.27 16.72 6.35
N GLU A 77 11.92 17.86 6.60
CA GLU A 77 12.10 18.90 5.58
C GLU A 77 12.97 18.45 4.39
N GLU A 78 14.17 17.92 4.67
CA GLU A 78 15.12 17.52 3.62
C GLU A 78 14.57 16.38 2.73
N PRO A 79 14.01 15.28 3.28
CA PRO A 79 13.37 14.26 2.46
C PRO A 79 12.27 14.80 1.55
N ASN A 80 11.41 15.69 2.05
CA ASN A 80 10.36 16.31 1.24
C ASN A 80 10.93 17.19 0.11
N LEU A 81 12.04 17.89 0.34
CA LEU A 81 12.73 18.65 -0.71
C LEU A 81 13.30 17.74 -1.80
N TRP A 82 13.87 16.60 -1.43
CA TRP A 82 14.38 15.62 -2.41
C TRP A 82 13.26 15.00 -3.24
N ILE A 83 12.14 14.66 -2.60
CA ILE A 83 10.94 14.17 -3.28
C ILE A 83 10.40 15.25 -4.23
N ARG A 84 10.30 16.50 -3.78
CA ARG A 84 9.88 17.64 -4.62
C ARG A 84 10.77 17.76 -5.85
N HIS A 85 12.09 17.67 -5.68
CA HIS A 85 13.02 17.71 -6.80
C HIS A 85 12.76 16.59 -7.80
N ALA A 86 12.51 15.36 -7.32
CA ALA A 86 12.21 14.23 -8.19
C ALA A 86 10.92 14.45 -9.00
N VAL A 87 9.86 14.93 -8.34
CA VAL A 87 8.58 15.24 -8.97
C VAL A 87 8.70 16.36 -10.00
N LEU A 88 9.44 17.44 -9.68
CA LEU A 88 9.75 18.52 -10.62
C LEU A 88 10.58 18.03 -11.83
N CYS A 89 11.41 17.01 -11.63
CA CYS A 89 12.11 16.31 -12.70
C CYS A 89 11.22 15.28 -13.43
N GLN A 90 9.90 15.42 -13.39
CA GLN A 90 8.94 14.59 -14.12
C GLN A 90 9.03 13.09 -13.78
N ALA A 91 9.37 12.76 -12.53
CA ALA A 91 9.44 11.38 -12.06
C ALA A 91 8.16 10.59 -12.37
N ARG A 92 8.30 9.43 -13.02
CA ARG A 92 7.18 8.52 -13.32
C ARG A 92 6.87 7.55 -12.19
N SER A 93 7.89 7.16 -11.42
CA SER A 93 7.78 6.31 -10.23
C SER A 93 8.50 6.95 -9.04
N VAL A 94 7.80 7.04 -7.91
CA VAL A 94 8.36 7.48 -6.63
C VAL A 94 8.11 6.40 -5.59
N GLU A 95 9.18 5.92 -4.96
CA GLU A 95 9.13 4.91 -3.89
C GLU A 95 9.80 5.46 -2.64
N ILE A 96 9.11 5.42 -1.50
CA ILE A 96 9.57 5.98 -0.23
C ILE A 96 9.49 4.90 0.84
N PHE A 97 10.63 4.61 1.46
CA PHE A 97 10.78 3.64 2.53
C PHE A 97 11.48 4.30 3.71
N THR A 98 10.79 4.39 4.85
CA THR A 98 11.33 5.03 6.05
C THR A 98 11.35 4.09 7.26
N TRP A 99 12.31 4.30 8.17
CA TRP A 99 12.46 3.56 9.44
C TRP A 99 13.40 4.32 10.39
N PRO A 100 13.47 4.02 11.69
CA PRO A 100 12.52 3.19 12.45
C PRO A 100 11.18 3.88 12.68
N ASP A 101 11.11 5.20 12.48
CA ASP A 101 9.87 6.00 12.66
C ASP A 101 9.25 6.39 11.31
N LYS A 102 8.17 7.19 11.37
CA LYS A 102 7.38 7.60 10.21
C LYS A 102 7.74 8.98 9.68
N LEU A 103 7.87 9.10 8.36
CA LEU A 103 8.17 10.38 7.70
C LEU A 103 6.89 11.11 7.35
N GLU A 104 6.71 12.32 7.88
CA GLU A 104 5.61 13.20 7.47
C GLU A 104 5.84 13.73 6.06
N LEU A 105 4.95 13.33 5.13
CA LEU A 105 4.99 13.79 3.75
C LEU A 105 4.18 15.08 3.60
N ASN A 106 4.81 16.07 2.97
CA ASN A 106 4.16 17.30 2.58
C ASN A 106 3.38 17.08 1.26
N PRO A 107 2.04 17.15 1.25
CA PRO A 107 1.21 17.03 0.04
C PRO A 107 1.71 17.83 -1.16
N ALA A 108 2.13 19.07 -0.91
CA ALA A 108 2.46 20.03 -1.96
C ALA A 108 3.72 19.68 -2.77
N VAL A 109 4.45 18.62 -2.41
CA VAL A 109 5.61 18.15 -3.19
C VAL A 109 5.23 17.17 -4.29
N PHE A 110 4.00 16.62 -4.26
CA PHE A 110 3.53 15.59 -5.19
C PHE A 110 2.71 16.14 -6.36
N THR A 111 2.71 17.46 -6.59
CA THR A 111 2.04 18.04 -7.75
C THR A 111 2.72 17.61 -9.05
N SER A 112 2.08 16.72 -9.84
CA SER A 112 2.70 16.11 -11.02
C SER A 112 1.71 15.70 -12.09
N GLU A 113 2.09 15.92 -13.36
CA GLU A 113 1.37 15.42 -14.53
C GLU A 113 1.94 14.07 -15.05
N HIS A 114 3.04 13.60 -14.45
CA HIS A 114 3.83 12.48 -14.97
C HIS A 114 3.93 11.29 -14.01
N LEU A 115 3.57 11.48 -12.74
CA LEU A 115 3.64 10.42 -11.75
C LEU A 115 2.59 9.36 -12.06
N THR A 116 3.05 8.14 -12.31
CA THR A 116 2.21 6.97 -12.66
C THR A 116 2.29 5.85 -11.62
N SER A 117 3.32 5.86 -10.78
CA SER A 117 3.56 4.85 -9.75
C SER A 117 3.99 5.52 -8.45
N LEU A 118 3.33 5.15 -7.35
CA LEU A 118 3.65 5.63 -6.02
C LEU A 118 3.65 4.48 -5.01
N LEU A 119 4.77 4.31 -4.32
CA LEU A 119 4.95 3.32 -3.25
C LEU A 119 5.36 4.02 -1.96
N LEU A 120 4.59 3.81 -0.91
CA LEU A 120 4.75 4.44 0.39
C LEU A 120 4.88 3.38 1.49
N TYR A 121 5.96 3.42 2.26
CA TYR A 121 6.19 2.54 3.40
C TYR A 121 6.66 3.33 4.62
N SER A 122 5.93 3.18 5.73
CA SER A 122 6.19 3.85 7.02
C SER A 122 6.14 5.39 6.95
N VAL A 123 5.16 5.96 6.26
CA VAL A 123 5.02 7.43 6.14
C VAL A 123 3.77 7.95 6.83
N VAL A 124 3.78 9.22 7.23
CA VAL A 124 2.59 9.97 7.63
C VAL A 124 2.10 10.78 6.44
N VAL A 125 0.85 10.57 6.03
CA VAL A 125 0.22 11.31 4.93
C VAL A 125 -0.92 12.15 5.48
N THR A 126 -0.95 13.42 5.10
CA THR A 126 -1.96 14.39 5.56
C THR A 126 -3.09 14.59 4.54
N ASN A 127 -4.24 15.07 5.01
CA ASN A 127 -5.44 15.24 4.18
C ASN A 127 -5.20 16.06 2.89
N GLY A 128 -5.62 15.52 1.75
CA GLY A 128 -5.49 16.14 0.43
C GLY A 128 -4.14 15.95 -0.26
N PHE A 129 -3.30 15.02 0.23
CA PHE A 129 -2.06 14.59 -0.43
C PHE A 129 -2.21 14.31 -1.92
N PHE A 130 -3.15 13.43 -2.27
CA PHE A 130 -3.36 12.97 -3.62
C PHE A 130 -4.16 13.97 -4.49
N LYS A 131 -4.80 15.02 -3.92
CA LYS A 131 -5.39 16.14 -4.72
C LYS A 131 -4.33 16.80 -5.60
N GLN A 132 -3.08 16.82 -5.12
CA GLN A 132 -1.98 17.42 -5.85
C GLN A 132 -1.62 16.63 -7.12
N LEU A 133 -2.02 15.36 -7.22
CA LEU A 133 -1.83 14.55 -8.42
C LEU A 133 -2.85 14.85 -9.53
N GLN A 134 -3.72 15.84 -9.34
CA GLN A 134 -4.66 16.31 -10.34
C GLN A 134 -4.09 17.53 -11.08
N ASN A 135 -4.09 17.47 -12.41
CA ASN A 135 -3.78 18.65 -13.23
C ASN A 135 -4.91 19.68 -13.13
N GLY A 136 -4.56 20.92 -12.79
CA GLY A 136 -5.38 22.10 -13.06
C GLY A 136 -6.24 22.59 -11.89
N ASN A 137 -6.42 23.92 -11.85
CA ASN A 137 -7.33 24.66 -10.98
C ASN A 137 -8.73 24.01 -10.90
N ALA A 138 -8.93 23.09 -9.97
CA ALA A 138 -10.26 22.72 -9.52
C ALA A 138 -10.60 23.58 -8.30
N PRO A 139 -11.82 24.15 -8.22
CA PRO A 139 -12.24 24.89 -7.04
C PRO A 139 -12.19 23.96 -5.83
N ILE A 140 -11.66 24.50 -4.73
CA ILE A 140 -11.52 23.85 -3.43
C ILE A 140 -12.93 23.64 -2.88
N ASN A 141 -13.59 22.57 -3.29
CA ASN A 141 -14.61 21.93 -2.48
C ASN A 141 -13.93 20.80 -1.72
N ASP A 142 -14.14 20.81 -0.42
CA ASP A 142 -13.54 19.86 0.50
C ASP A 142 -13.97 18.43 0.15
N ILE A 143 -13.09 17.49 0.50
CA ILE A 143 -13.37 16.05 0.64
C ILE A 143 -13.04 15.10 -0.55
N GLU A 144 -12.70 15.54 -1.76
CA GLU A 144 -12.48 14.58 -2.88
C GLU A 144 -11.03 14.46 -3.35
N ILE A 145 -10.57 13.25 -3.66
CA ILE A 145 -9.21 12.98 -4.16
C ILE A 145 -9.26 12.26 -5.50
N ALA A 146 -8.80 12.94 -6.55
CA ALA A 146 -8.67 12.37 -7.89
C ALA A 146 -7.20 12.35 -8.32
N SER A 147 -6.78 11.26 -8.96
CA SER A 147 -5.58 11.26 -9.81
C SER A 147 -5.95 10.72 -11.18
N GLN A 148 -5.53 11.45 -12.22
CA GLN A 148 -5.75 11.08 -13.63
C GLN A 148 -4.51 10.41 -14.24
N THR A 149 -3.42 10.29 -13.49
CA THR A 149 -2.14 9.79 -14.00
C THR A 149 -1.67 8.54 -13.26
N LEU A 150 -2.03 8.40 -11.99
CA LEU A 150 -1.58 7.30 -11.14
C LEU A 150 -2.24 5.98 -11.59
N LYS A 151 -1.40 5.03 -11.99
CA LYS A 151 -1.81 3.68 -12.43
C LYS A 151 -1.51 2.61 -11.40
N PHE A 152 -0.49 2.83 -10.56
CA PHE A 152 -0.05 1.94 -9.50
C PHE A 152 0.06 2.69 -8.18
N LEU A 153 -0.58 2.17 -7.14
CA LEU A 153 -0.51 2.66 -5.77
C LEU A 153 -0.15 1.51 -4.83
N SER A 154 0.87 1.70 -3.99
CA SER A 154 1.23 0.76 -2.94
C SER A 154 1.37 1.49 -1.60
N ILE A 155 0.62 1.05 -0.60
CA ILE A 155 0.63 1.60 0.77
C ILE A 155 0.92 0.46 1.74
N GLY A 156 2.04 0.56 2.46
CA GLY A 156 2.44 -0.41 3.49
C GLY A 156 1.72 -0.23 4.83
N HIS A 157 1.73 -1.29 5.65
CA HIS A 157 1.08 -1.35 6.97
C HIS A 157 1.61 -0.37 8.03
N ASP A 158 2.81 0.19 7.82
CA ASP A 158 3.40 1.16 8.74
C ASP A 158 2.98 2.60 8.43
N CYS A 159 2.20 2.84 7.37
CA CYS A 159 1.71 4.18 7.06
C CYS A 159 0.67 4.65 8.10
N SER A 160 0.64 5.94 8.39
CA SER A 160 -0.42 6.57 9.17
C SER A 160 -0.97 7.80 8.47
N PHE A 161 -2.18 8.14 8.86
CA PHE A 161 -3.01 9.06 8.11
C PHE A 161 -3.61 10.07 9.09
N GLN A 162 -3.37 11.35 8.81
CA GLN A 162 -3.70 12.44 9.73
C GLN A 162 -4.65 13.47 9.07
N PRO A 163 -5.68 13.94 9.80
CA PRO A 163 -6.50 15.07 9.38
C PRO A 163 -5.69 16.37 9.43
N ARG A 164 -6.09 17.39 8.65
CA ARG A 164 -5.43 18.70 8.69
C ARG A 164 -5.64 19.35 10.06
N PRO A 165 -4.61 20.00 10.65
CA PRO A 165 -4.72 20.62 11.98
C PRO A 165 -5.81 21.71 12.11
N ASN A 166 -6.34 22.25 11.02
CA ASN A 166 -7.27 23.38 10.99
C ASN A 166 -8.55 23.10 10.18
N ASP A 167 -8.96 21.84 10.04
CA ASP A 167 -10.20 21.51 9.34
C ASP A 167 -11.41 21.94 10.19
N PRO A 168 -12.26 22.89 9.74
CA PRO A 168 -13.40 23.37 10.51
C PRO A 168 -14.44 22.27 10.80
N ALA A 169 -14.34 21.11 10.14
CA ALA A 169 -15.17 19.94 10.41
C ALA A 169 -14.74 19.11 11.65
N HIS A 170 -13.58 19.36 12.25
CA HIS A 170 -13.04 18.52 13.34
C HIS A 170 -12.40 19.33 14.49
N PRO A 171 -13.04 19.43 15.68
CA PRO A 171 -12.44 20.06 16.86
C PRO A 171 -11.28 19.24 17.44
N PRO A 172 -10.33 19.87 18.17
CA PRO A 172 -9.02 19.32 18.53
C PRO A 172 -9.02 18.25 19.64
N SER A 173 -10.14 17.58 19.91
CA SER A 173 -10.32 16.70 21.09
C SER A 173 -10.63 15.23 20.79
N PHE A 174 -10.53 14.77 19.54
CA PHE A 174 -10.71 13.34 19.24
C PHE A 174 -9.37 12.61 19.23
N SER A 175 -8.91 12.23 20.43
CA SER A 175 -8.00 11.10 20.58
C SER A 175 -8.78 9.81 20.33
N LEU A 176 -8.81 9.35 19.08
CA LEU A 176 -9.35 8.03 18.71
C LEU A 176 -8.35 7.30 17.78
N PRO A 177 -8.09 6.00 18.01
CA PRO A 177 -7.22 5.19 17.15
C PRO A 177 -7.77 4.97 15.73
N ASN A 178 -9.02 5.33 15.45
CA ASN A 178 -9.75 5.01 14.21
C ASN A 178 -9.72 6.14 13.15
N LEU A 179 -8.84 7.13 13.28
CA LEU A 179 -8.73 8.24 12.31
C LEU A 179 -8.08 7.84 10.98
N ILE A 180 -7.42 6.68 10.94
CA ILE A 180 -6.54 6.27 9.84
C ILE A 180 -7.34 5.99 8.57
N LEU A 181 -8.48 5.31 8.69
CA LEU A 181 -9.29 5.01 7.53
C LEU A 181 -10.36 6.06 7.26
N ALA A 182 -11.00 6.65 8.28
CA ALA A 182 -11.83 7.87 8.14
C ALA A 182 -11.17 8.95 7.26
N SER A 183 -9.85 9.10 7.36
CA SER A 183 -9.07 9.98 6.49
C SER A 183 -8.75 9.37 5.11
N LEU A 184 -8.36 8.09 5.00
CA LEU A 184 -8.22 7.37 3.71
C LEU A 184 -9.51 7.29 2.87
N ILE A 185 -10.66 7.27 3.52
CA ILE A 185 -12.00 7.15 2.93
C ILE A 185 -12.35 8.37 2.08
N PHE A 186 -11.90 9.54 2.51
CA PHE A 186 -12.00 10.76 1.74
C PHE A 186 -10.97 10.82 0.60
N TRP A 187 -10.03 9.88 0.52
CA TRP A 187 -8.83 9.99 -0.30
C TRP A 187 -8.77 9.16 -1.57
N LEU A 188 -9.77 8.35 -1.88
CA LEU A 188 -9.71 7.50 -3.07
C LEU A 188 -10.92 7.66 -3.99
N ILE A 189 -11.79 8.63 -3.71
CA ILE A 189 -12.97 8.92 -4.53
C ILE A 189 -12.51 9.54 -5.86
N ASN A 190 -12.59 8.77 -6.95
CA ASN A 190 -12.29 9.18 -8.34
C ASN A 190 -10.85 8.91 -8.83
N MET A 191 -10.33 7.69 -8.56
CA MET A 191 -9.08 7.15 -9.11
C MET A 191 -9.27 6.47 -10.49
N GLU A 192 -9.83 7.17 -11.49
CA GLU A 192 -10.22 6.57 -12.79
C GLU A 192 -9.07 5.87 -13.53
N SER A 193 -7.84 6.34 -13.33
CA SER A 193 -6.65 5.79 -14.01
C SER A 193 -5.96 4.68 -13.23
N LEU A 194 -6.36 4.42 -11.97
CA LEU A 194 -5.72 3.43 -11.12
C LEU A 194 -6.06 2.02 -11.60
N GLN A 195 -5.03 1.29 -12.03
CA GLN A 195 -5.19 -0.07 -12.56
C GLN A 195 -4.84 -1.13 -11.53
N THR A 196 -3.85 -0.83 -10.68
CA THR A 196 -3.33 -1.74 -9.66
C THR A 196 -3.22 -1.03 -8.32
N ALA A 197 -3.73 -1.65 -7.27
CA ALA A 197 -3.55 -1.21 -5.89
C ALA A 197 -2.97 -2.33 -5.03
N TYR A 198 -1.95 -2.03 -4.25
CA TYR A 198 -1.42 -2.88 -3.17
C TYR A 198 -1.62 -2.16 -1.84
N ILE A 199 -2.30 -2.80 -0.91
CA ILE A 199 -2.63 -2.21 0.38
C ILE A 199 -2.41 -3.23 1.47
N ASP A 200 -1.65 -2.83 2.47
CA ASP A 200 -1.36 -3.64 3.64
C ASP A 200 -1.86 -2.93 4.90
N LEU A 201 -2.81 -3.53 5.61
CA LEU A 201 -3.45 -3.01 6.82
C LEU A 201 -3.23 -3.92 8.03
N LEU A 202 -2.23 -4.80 8.02
CA LEU A 202 -2.00 -5.82 9.06
C LEU A 202 -1.80 -5.28 10.49
N LYS A 203 -1.40 -4.01 10.66
CA LYS A 203 -1.23 -3.37 11.97
C LYS A 203 -2.48 -2.62 12.46
N HIS A 204 -3.59 -2.70 11.72
CA HIS A 204 -4.81 -1.95 11.97
C HIS A 204 -6.01 -2.89 12.10
N ASN A 205 -5.93 -3.85 13.03
CA ASN A 205 -6.93 -4.91 13.20
C ASN A 205 -8.21 -4.46 13.93
N ASP A 206 -8.26 -3.22 14.43
CA ASP A 206 -9.38 -2.62 15.19
C ASP A 206 -10.19 -1.63 14.33
N LEU A 207 -10.13 -1.77 13.00
CA LEU A 207 -10.76 -0.84 12.06
C LEU A 207 -12.26 -1.13 11.89
N PRO A 208 -13.13 -0.09 11.99
CA PRO A 208 -14.55 -0.26 11.73
C PRO A 208 -14.84 -0.83 10.33
N VAL A 209 -15.86 -1.68 10.22
CA VAL A 209 -16.26 -2.29 8.94
C VAL A 209 -16.70 -1.25 7.90
N ASP A 210 -17.44 -0.22 8.32
CA ASP A 210 -17.85 0.88 7.45
C ASP A 210 -16.66 1.62 6.87
N ASP A 211 -15.60 1.73 7.66
CA ASP A 211 -14.38 2.36 7.22
C ASP A 211 -13.78 1.55 6.06
N ILE A 212 -13.54 0.26 6.29
CA ILE A 212 -12.98 -0.67 5.29
C ILE A 212 -13.81 -0.62 3.99
N ARG A 213 -15.14 -0.62 4.11
CA ARG A 213 -16.06 -0.51 2.97
C ARG A 213 -15.82 0.72 2.13
N GLN A 214 -15.77 1.89 2.76
CA GLN A 214 -15.59 3.16 2.08
C GLN A 214 -14.21 3.25 1.41
N PHE A 215 -13.19 2.69 2.04
CA PHE A 215 -11.89 2.58 1.43
C PHE A 215 -11.89 1.71 0.16
N LEU A 216 -12.48 0.51 0.26
CA LEU A 216 -12.62 -0.38 -0.89
C LEU A 216 -13.44 0.26 -2.03
N LEU A 217 -14.39 1.15 -1.71
CA LEU A 217 -15.15 1.90 -2.72
C LEU A 217 -14.23 2.78 -3.57
N GLY A 218 -13.24 3.44 -2.94
CA GLY A 218 -12.29 4.28 -3.66
C GLY A 218 -11.36 3.53 -4.62
N VAL A 219 -11.07 2.25 -4.34
CA VAL A 219 -10.28 1.38 -5.24
C VAL A 219 -11.14 0.43 -6.08
N SER A 220 -12.47 0.59 -6.10
CA SER A 220 -13.38 -0.32 -6.80
C SER A 220 -13.18 -0.39 -8.32
N GLY A 221 -12.55 0.63 -8.91
CA GLY A 221 -12.24 0.73 -10.34
C GLY A 221 -11.04 -0.10 -10.81
N VAL A 222 -10.22 -0.65 -9.91
CA VAL A 222 -8.95 -1.32 -10.27
C VAL A 222 -9.15 -2.65 -10.99
N THR A 223 -8.16 -3.01 -11.81
CA THR A 223 -8.10 -4.32 -12.48
C THR A 223 -7.32 -5.37 -11.68
N LYS A 224 -6.42 -4.91 -10.80
CA LYS A 224 -5.64 -5.74 -9.89
C LYS A 224 -5.67 -5.14 -8.48
N LEU A 225 -6.02 -5.96 -7.51
CA LEU A 225 -6.02 -5.60 -6.09
C LEU A 225 -5.21 -6.63 -5.32
N GLU A 226 -4.22 -6.16 -4.58
CA GLU A 226 -3.53 -6.94 -3.55
C GLU A 226 -3.88 -6.32 -2.20
N PHE A 227 -4.53 -7.10 -1.33
CA PHE A 227 -5.10 -6.61 -0.08
C PHE A 227 -4.69 -7.51 1.07
N CYS A 228 -3.87 -6.97 1.97
CA CYS A 228 -3.47 -7.62 3.22
C CYS A 228 -4.27 -7.01 4.36
N PHE A 229 -5.04 -7.83 5.07
CA PHE A 229 -5.87 -7.37 6.19
C PHE A 229 -5.95 -8.44 7.27
N GLY A 230 -5.85 -8.03 8.54
CA GLY A 230 -6.03 -8.92 9.70
C GLY A 230 -7.31 -8.56 10.45
N PHE A 231 -8.18 -9.54 10.69
CA PHE A 231 -9.34 -9.36 11.57
C PHE A 231 -8.93 -9.55 13.04
N GLY A 232 -9.23 -8.57 13.89
CA GLY A 232 -9.30 -8.80 15.34
C GLY A 232 -10.42 -9.80 15.66
N GLN A 233 -10.19 -10.70 16.63
CA GLN A 233 -11.15 -11.77 16.99
C GLN A 233 -12.53 -11.27 17.47
N GLU A 234 -12.65 -10.00 17.85
CA GLU A 234 -13.84 -9.47 18.50
C GLU A 234 -14.90 -8.91 17.53
N GLU A 235 -14.53 -8.56 16.29
CA GLU A 235 -15.43 -7.87 15.35
C GLU A 235 -16.17 -8.80 14.37
N LEU A 236 -15.77 -10.07 14.27
CA LEU A 236 -16.48 -11.08 13.45
C LEU A 236 -17.83 -11.49 14.04
N MET A 237 -18.14 -11.09 15.27
CA MET A 237 -19.37 -11.46 15.97
C MET A 237 -20.59 -10.61 15.60
N MET A 238 -20.46 -9.49 14.87
CA MET A 238 -21.60 -8.58 14.63
C MET A 238 -21.82 -8.09 13.18
N GLY A 239 -21.20 -8.71 12.18
CA GLY A 239 -21.36 -8.31 10.77
C GLY A 239 -21.63 -9.47 9.82
N MET A 240 -22.76 -10.17 9.97
CA MET A 240 -23.27 -11.10 8.93
C MET A 240 -23.65 -10.40 7.61
N ASP A 241 -23.36 -9.11 7.46
CA ASP A 241 -23.70 -8.32 6.29
C ASP A 241 -22.51 -8.24 5.32
N LEU A 242 -22.56 -9.05 4.26
CA LEU A 242 -21.57 -9.08 3.17
C LEU A 242 -21.54 -7.75 2.35
N GLN A 243 -22.38 -6.77 2.70
CA GLN A 243 -22.44 -5.43 2.09
C GLN A 243 -21.24 -4.53 2.36
N TRP A 244 -20.32 -4.93 3.24
CA TRP A 244 -19.08 -4.17 3.48
C TRP A 244 -18.12 -4.19 2.29
N CYS A 245 -18.19 -5.22 1.44
CA CYS A 245 -17.36 -5.29 0.23
C CYS A 245 -18.12 -4.65 -0.95
N PRO A 246 -17.61 -3.58 -1.57
CA PRO A 246 -18.25 -2.97 -2.73
C PRO A 246 -18.05 -3.80 -4.00
N LYS A 247 -18.84 -3.50 -5.04
CA LYS A 247 -18.69 -4.17 -6.34
C LYS A 247 -17.42 -3.75 -7.06
N PHE A 248 -16.63 -4.74 -7.45
CA PHE A 248 -15.41 -4.63 -8.24
C PHE A 248 -15.66 -5.09 -9.68
N ASN A 249 -16.30 -4.25 -10.48
CA ASN A 249 -16.70 -4.63 -11.84
C ASN A 249 -15.52 -4.83 -12.80
N ASN A 250 -14.37 -4.18 -12.53
CA ASN A 250 -13.20 -4.22 -13.41
C ASN A 250 -12.12 -5.22 -12.93
N LEU A 251 -12.28 -5.77 -11.72
CA LEU A 251 -11.24 -6.55 -11.07
C LEU A 251 -11.09 -7.92 -11.72
N LYS A 252 -9.87 -8.20 -12.19
CA LYS A 252 -9.47 -9.46 -12.82
C LYS A 252 -8.49 -10.26 -11.97
N PHE A 253 -7.70 -9.58 -11.16
CA PHE A 253 -6.66 -10.19 -10.32
C PHE A 253 -6.86 -9.75 -8.88
N LEU A 254 -7.07 -10.71 -7.98
CA LEU A 254 -7.19 -10.46 -6.55
C LEU A 254 -6.15 -11.28 -5.79
N SER A 255 -5.31 -10.63 -5.00
CA SER A 255 -4.50 -11.29 -3.97
C SER A 255 -5.04 -10.92 -2.60
N LEU A 256 -5.30 -11.93 -1.78
CA LEU A 256 -5.68 -11.76 -0.39
C LEU A 256 -4.60 -12.38 0.50
N ASP A 257 -4.14 -11.58 1.46
CA ASP A 257 -3.11 -11.94 2.42
C ASP A 257 -3.69 -11.83 3.84
N ASN A 258 -3.44 -12.84 4.69
CA ASN A 258 -3.90 -12.92 6.09
C ASN A 258 -5.44 -12.92 6.32
N TRP A 259 -6.20 -13.27 5.30
CA TRP A 259 -7.68 -13.30 5.28
C TRP A 259 -8.33 -14.51 6.01
N TYR A 260 -7.53 -15.40 6.61
CA TYR A 260 -7.96 -16.70 7.16
C TYR A 260 -8.35 -16.66 8.66
N LEU A 261 -8.44 -15.47 9.25
CA LEU A 261 -8.74 -15.27 10.68
C LEU A 261 -10.21 -15.54 11.06
N ASP A 262 -11.10 -15.64 10.08
CA ASP A 262 -12.48 -16.02 10.31
C ASP A 262 -12.71 -17.50 10.02
N ALA A 263 -13.38 -18.19 10.96
CA ALA A 263 -13.65 -19.61 10.87
C ALA A 263 -14.52 -20.01 9.64
N ASN A 264 -15.21 -19.04 9.02
CA ASN A 264 -16.15 -19.28 7.93
C ASN A 264 -15.77 -18.63 6.58
N PHE A 265 -14.56 -18.06 6.46
CA PHE A 265 -14.09 -17.41 5.24
C PHE A 265 -14.95 -16.22 4.76
N TYR A 266 -15.67 -15.51 5.65
CA TYR A 266 -16.58 -14.40 5.26
C TYR A 266 -15.89 -13.32 4.43
N GLY A 267 -14.65 -12.98 4.78
CA GLY A 267 -13.83 -12.04 4.02
C GLY A 267 -13.69 -12.44 2.55
N LEU A 268 -13.28 -13.68 2.31
CA LEU A 268 -13.13 -14.25 0.97
C LEU A 268 -14.48 -14.28 0.22
N ILE A 269 -15.55 -14.70 0.89
CA ILE A 269 -16.89 -14.78 0.28
C ILE A 269 -17.35 -13.40 -0.19
N ALA A 270 -17.17 -12.36 0.62
CA ALA A 270 -17.58 -11.01 0.27
C ALA A 270 -16.87 -10.52 -1.01
N PHE A 271 -15.55 -10.74 -1.12
CA PHE A 271 -14.81 -10.39 -2.34
C PHE A 271 -15.26 -11.20 -3.57
N LEU A 272 -15.46 -12.51 -3.42
CA LEU A 272 -15.87 -13.37 -4.52
C LEU A 272 -17.29 -13.08 -5.02
N GLN A 273 -18.22 -12.71 -4.13
CA GLN A 273 -19.57 -12.27 -4.51
C GLN A 273 -19.57 -10.93 -5.24
N ASN A 274 -18.66 -10.04 -4.87
CA ASN A 274 -18.64 -8.66 -5.38
C ASN A 274 -17.67 -8.46 -6.56
N SER A 275 -16.98 -9.51 -7.02
CA SER A 275 -16.01 -9.46 -8.13
C SER A 275 -16.47 -10.34 -9.29
N PRO A 276 -17.51 -9.95 -10.05
CA PRO A 276 -18.14 -10.81 -11.06
C PRO A 276 -17.18 -11.20 -12.19
N ASN A 277 -16.21 -10.34 -12.53
CA ASN A 277 -15.27 -10.53 -13.63
C ASN A 277 -13.89 -11.06 -13.19
N LEU A 278 -13.79 -11.59 -11.96
CA LEU A 278 -12.52 -12.08 -11.43
C LEU A 278 -12.01 -13.26 -12.24
N GLU A 279 -10.77 -13.18 -12.72
CA GLU A 279 -10.12 -14.21 -13.54
C GLU A 279 -9.06 -14.99 -12.75
N HIS A 280 -8.38 -14.33 -11.81
CA HIS A 280 -7.26 -14.89 -11.05
C HIS A 280 -7.37 -14.52 -9.57
N LEU A 281 -7.30 -15.54 -8.71
CA LEU A 281 -7.29 -15.38 -7.26
C LEU A 281 -5.98 -15.94 -6.69
N THR A 282 -5.30 -15.16 -5.84
CA THR A 282 -4.14 -15.58 -5.06
C THR A 282 -4.47 -15.48 -3.58
N LEU A 283 -4.20 -16.55 -2.83
CA LEU A 283 -4.47 -16.64 -1.40
C LEU A 283 -3.17 -16.96 -0.66
N ASN A 284 -2.65 -16.00 0.08
CA ASN A 284 -1.38 -16.16 0.80
C ASN A 284 -1.61 -16.51 2.28
N LEU A 285 -1.19 -17.72 2.65
CA LEU A 285 -1.27 -18.31 3.99
C LEU A 285 0.07 -18.27 4.75
N LYS A 286 1.15 -17.76 4.12
CA LYS A 286 2.49 -17.75 4.75
C LYS A 286 2.67 -16.68 5.83
N LEU A 287 1.76 -15.72 5.94
CA LEU A 287 1.81 -14.66 6.94
C LEU A 287 1.15 -15.11 8.25
N LYS A 288 1.88 -15.89 9.05
CA LYS A 288 1.40 -16.35 10.37
C LYS A 288 1.61 -15.26 11.43
N GLN A 289 0.54 -14.59 11.85
CA GLN A 289 0.46 -14.01 13.19
C GLN A 289 -0.74 -14.64 13.92
N HIS A 290 -0.43 -15.50 14.89
CA HIS A 290 -1.34 -16.02 15.93
C HIS A 290 -2.82 -16.24 15.56
N ALA A 291 -3.11 -17.11 14.59
CA ALA A 291 -4.47 -17.54 14.31
C ALA A 291 -4.64 -19.03 14.65
N LYS A 292 -5.59 -19.34 15.53
CA LYS A 292 -6.06 -20.72 15.73
C LYS A 292 -6.73 -21.21 14.45
N VAL A 293 -6.49 -22.46 14.10
CA VAL A 293 -7.20 -23.16 13.01
C VAL A 293 -8.72 -23.02 13.24
N PRO A 294 -9.51 -22.67 12.22
CA PRO A 294 -10.97 -22.69 12.31
C PRO A 294 -11.48 -23.97 12.95
N GLY A 295 -12.32 -23.82 13.98
CA GLY A 295 -13.22 -24.89 14.39
C GLY A 295 -14.09 -25.29 13.19
N ALA A 296 -14.38 -26.60 13.09
CA ALA A 296 -15.06 -27.25 11.97
C ALA A 296 -16.09 -26.37 11.25
N LEU A 297 -16.18 -26.54 9.92
CA LEU A 297 -17.21 -26.05 8.98
C LEU A 297 -18.63 -26.39 9.45
N MET A 298 -19.06 -25.89 10.60
CA MET A 298 -20.28 -26.27 11.28
C MET A 298 -21.35 -25.26 10.89
N GLY A 299 -22.25 -25.69 10.00
CA GLY A 299 -23.55 -25.02 9.85
C GLY A 299 -23.86 -24.38 8.51
N TRP A 300 -23.00 -24.45 7.48
CA TRP A 300 -23.44 -23.96 6.17
C TRP A 300 -24.39 -24.97 5.50
N ALA A 301 -25.70 -24.74 5.65
CA ALA A 301 -26.78 -25.51 5.04
C ALA A 301 -27.52 -24.71 3.95
N GLY A 302 -26.78 -24.04 3.06
CA GLY A 302 -27.35 -23.15 2.04
C GLY A 302 -26.77 -23.35 0.63
N ASN A 303 -27.44 -22.73 -0.35
CA ASN A 303 -27.01 -22.64 -1.74
C ASN A 303 -25.60 -22.02 -1.87
N ARG A 304 -24.93 -22.25 -3.01
CA ARG A 304 -23.57 -21.76 -3.27
C ARG A 304 -23.44 -20.26 -2.93
N PRO A 305 -22.45 -19.85 -2.11
CA PRO A 305 -22.31 -18.45 -1.71
C PRO A 305 -22.03 -17.50 -2.86
N PHE A 306 -21.34 -17.96 -3.90
CA PHE A 306 -20.95 -17.14 -5.03
C PHE A 306 -20.90 -17.98 -6.30
N THR A 307 -20.94 -17.30 -7.44
CA THR A 307 -20.74 -17.88 -8.77
C THR A 307 -19.57 -17.14 -9.43
N CYS A 308 -18.38 -17.73 -9.36
CA CYS A 308 -17.18 -17.18 -9.99
C CYS A 308 -17.03 -17.75 -11.42
N GLU A 309 -17.94 -17.38 -12.32
CA GLU A 309 -18.03 -17.96 -13.66
C GLU A 309 -16.80 -17.66 -14.55
N HIS A 310 -16.12 -16.54 -14.31
CA HIS A 310 -14.95 -16.11 -15.05
C HIS A 310 -13.62 -16.49 -14.41
N LEU A 311 -13.63 -17.12 -13.23
CA LEU A 311 -12.43 -17.47 -12.49
C LEU A 311 -11.71 -18.61 -13.21
N LYS A 312 -10.47 -18.36 -13.63
CA LYS A 312 -9.63 -19.30 -14.39
C LYS A 312 -8.66 -20.03 -13.49
N THR A 313 -8.05 -19.33 -12.54
CA THR A 313 -7.01 -19.90 -11.68
C THR A 313 -7.16 -19.43 -10.25
N VAL A 314 -6.92 -20.35 -9.31
CA VAL A 314 -6.75 -20.08 -7.88
C VAL A 314 -5.37 -20.54 -7.46
N GLU A 315 -4.56 -19.63 -6.96
CA GLU A 315 -3.25 -19.92 -6.42
C GLU A 315 -3.30 -19.85 -4.89
N ILE A 316 -2.89 -20.91 -4.21
CA ILE A 316 -2.78 -20.97 -2.76
C ILE A 316 -1.31 -21.05 -2.41
N ILE A 317 -0.79 -20.03 -1.71
CA ILE A 317 0.59 -19.96 -1.26
C ILE A 317 0.61 -20.31 0.22
N CYS A 318 1.20 -21.44 0.61
CA CYS A 318 1.19 -21.90 2.00
C CYS A 318 2.51 -22.56 2.40
N PHE A 319 2.71 -22.80 3.71
CA PHE A 319 3.79 -23.65 4.17
C PHE A 319 3.51 -25.12 3.83
N GLU A 320 4.55 -25.94 3.73
CA GLU A 320 4.39 -27.40 3.67
C GLU A 320 3.54 -27.89 4.86
N ASP A 321 2.59 -28.79 4.57
CA ASP A 321 1.67 -29.40 5.53
C ASP A 321 0.79 -28.43 6.35
N ASP A 322 0.49 -27.23 5.81
CA ASP A 322 -0.39 -26.29 6.52
C ASP A 322 -1.85 -26.82 6.59
N PRO A 323 -2.40 -27.09 7.81
CA PRO A 323 -3.71 -27.70 7.97
C PRO A 323 -4.86 -26.82 7.44
N ALA A 324 -4.67 -25.49 7.36
CA ALA A 324 -5.68 -24.58 6.82
C ALA A 324 -5.89 -24.79 5.31
N THR A 325 -4.87 -25.27 4.60
CA THR A 325 -4.92 -25.52 3.15
C THR A 325 -6.01 -26.52 2.79
N ASN A 326 -6.14 -27.61 3.55
CA ASN A 326 -7.13 -28.66 3.26
C ASN A 326 -8.58 -28.16 3.45
N SER A 327 -8.82 -27.42 4.53
CA SER A 327 -10.14 -26.83 4.80
C SER A 327 -10.54 -25.82 3.71
N LEU A 328 -9.59 -25.01 3.26
CA LEU A 328 -9.78 -24.06 2.17
C LEU A 328 -10.09 -24.75 0.84
N MET A 329 -9.31 -25.79 0.49
CA MET A 329 -9.54 -26.57 -0.72
C MET A 329 -10.96 -27.15 -0.76
N GLN A 330 -11.40 -27.76 0.35
CA GLN A 330 -12.75 -28.32 0.46
C GLN A 330 -13.83 -27.23 0.31
N PHE A 331 -13.61 -26.06 0.91
CA PHE A 331 -14.50 -24.92 0.78
C PHE A 331 -14.63 -24.43 -0.67
N LEU A 332 -13.52 -24.22 -1.37
CA LEU A 332 -13.51 -23.76 -2.77
C LEU A 332 -14.20 -24.75 -3.70
N VAL A 333 -13.92 -26.05 -3.54
CA VAL A 333 -14.55 -27.12 -4.32
C VAL A 333 -16.05 -27.17 -4.07
N ARG A 334 -16.49 -27.03 -2.82
CA ARG A 334 -17.91 -26.96 -2.45
C ARG A 334 -18.62 -25.76 -3.09
N CYS A 335 -17.91 -24.67 -3.30
CA CYS A 335 -18.43 -23.47 -3.98
C CYS A 335 -18.43 -23.58 -5.51
N GLY A 336 -17.95 -24.70 -6.07
CA GLY A 336 -18.00 -24.97 -7.51
C GLY A 336 -16.71 -24.64 -8.27
N ILE A 337 -15.61 -24.35 -7.58
CA ILE A 337 -14.29 -24.19 -8.21
C ILE A 337 -13.72 -25.59 -8.46
N SER A 338 -13.36 -25.88 -9.71
CA SER A 338 -12.81 -27.20 -10.05
C SER A 338 -11.40 -27.35 -9.50
N GLY A 339 -11.05 -28.56 -9.02
CA GLY A 339 -9.73 -28.82 -8.47
C GLY A 339 -8.58 -28.55 -9.46
N GLY A 340 -8.83 -28.67 -10.78
CA GLY A 340 -7.84 -28.35 -11.82
C GLY A 340 -7.53 -26.86 -11.96
N GLN A 341 -8.40 -25.97 -11.47
CA GLN A 341 -8.15 -24.53 -11.42
C GLN A 341 -7.30 -24.14 -10.20
N ILE A 342 -7.14 -25.04 -9.22
CA ILE A 342 -6.45 -24.73 -7.96
C ILE A 342 -5.01 -25.22 -8.02
N HIS A 343 -4.07 -24.32 -7.76
CA HIS A 343 -2.65 -24.57 -7.76
C HIS A 343 -2.06 -24.21 -6.40
N ILE A 344 -1.40 -25.17 -5.76
CA ILE A 344 -0.73 -24.96 -4.47
C ILE A 344 0.75 -24.66 -4.74
N LYS A 345 1.27 -23.61 -4.11
CA LYS A 345 2.70 -23.27 -4.11
C LYS A 345 3.21 -23.23 -2.68
N HIS A 346 4.35 -23.89 -2.47
CA HIS A 346 5.02 -23.99 -1.18
C HIS A 346 6.08 -22.93 -0.94
#